data_AF-A0A177CNP6-F1
#
_entry.id   AF-A0A177CNP6-F1
#
_cell.length_a   1.000
_cell.length_b   1.000
_cell.length_c   1.000
_cell.angle_alpha   90.00
_cell.angle_beta   90.00
_cell.angle_gamma   90.00
#
_symmetry.space_group_name_H-M   'P 1'
#
loop_
_entity.id
_entity.type
_entity.pdbx_description
1 polymer ?
#
loop_
_entity_poly.entity_id
_entity_poly.type
_entity_poly.pdbx_seq_one_letter_code
_entity_poly.pdbx_strand_id
1 'polypeptide(L)'
;MTEQAAAAAEEPASIPRYFRNDAELSRREPHKQLLASLNRLITDYPPHQIPPGGGLYYGPISVAYLFYALHNIYPDLLLDDFPMNTWSAAYIEQAQANIKKYKGPSPSKCGVSDDIMALLALYAVTAKDPETVKELCDFAAVTIEPEASNEWLYGRAGYLYLLRLVRGAFTDNKDITELIEDTTDEVIDNIMASSRPWKWHGKAYVGAAHGAIGIITQIVLTDDTWAPKLEAELGALLSYQYESGNFPSSLPPGRDRLVQFCHGAPGVIASLVSIKKYFPKLEERIERVIAKGRECIWERGLLTKEPCLCHGISGNALALDGERFEHFLTYTTGGEIKSMAKDGMLQKANDPSALWCGEAGRAWAWAVADKGLEKRFLGYNDI
;
A
#
# COMPACT_ATOMS: atom_id res chain seq x y z
N MET A 1 22.45 35.75 -48.19
CA MET A 1 22.70 34.57 -47.33
C MET A 1 22.94 35.08 -45.93
N THR A 2 21.98 34.90 -45.04
CA THR A 2 22.18 35.02 -43.59
C THR A 2 21.15 34.10 -42.95
N GLU A 3 21.57 32.86 -42.68
CA GLU A 3 20.83 31.90 -41.87
C GLU A 3 20.68 32.47 -40.46
N GLN A 4 19.45 32.73 -40.04
CA GLN A 4 19.11 32.90 -38.63
C GLN A 4 19.13 31.51 -37.99
N ALA A 5 20.13 31.29 -37.15
CA ALA A 5 20.14 30.15 -36.23
C ALA A 5 18.96 30.31 -35.26
N ALA A 6 17.97 29.43 -35.40
CA ALA A 6 16.92 29.26 -34.41
C ALA A 6 17.58 28.75 -33.12
N ALA A 7 17.51 29.54 -32.06
CA ALA A 7 17.90 29.12 -30.72
C ALA A 7 17.02 27.91 -30.34
N ALA A 8 17.67 26.78 -30.04
CA ALA A 8 17.00 25.63 -29.45
C ALA A 8 16.36 26.07 -28.12
N ALA A 9 15.04 25.91 -28.00
CA ALA A 9 14.36 26.14 -26.74
C ALA A 9 14.95 25.21 -25.68
N GLU A 10 15.40 25.76 -24.55
CA GLU A 10 15.84 24.99 -23.39
C GLU A 10 14.69 24.08 -22.93
N GLU A 11 14.94 22.78 -22.83
CA GLU A 11 13.97 21.86 -22.22
C GLU A 11 13.71 22.30 -20.77
N PRO A 12 12.46 22.36 -20.32
CA PRO A 12 12.15 22.75 -18.95
C PRO A 12 12.83 21.79 -17.98
N ALA A 13 13.53 22.35 -16.97
CA ALA A 13 14.21 21.57 -15.95
C ALA A 13 13.26 20.57 -15.29
N SER A 14 13.65 19.30 -15.23
CA SER A 14 12.81 18.25 -14.64
C SER A 14 12.64 18.49 -13.13
N ILE A 15 11.39 18.47 -12.65
CA ILE A 15 11.07 18.57 -11.21
C ILE A 15 11.90 17.52 -10.44
N PRO A 16 12.66 17.91 -9.39
CA PRO A 16 13.45 16.96 -8.60
C PRO A 16 12.54 15.91 -7.96
N ARG A 17 13.07 14.73 -7.60
CA ARG A 17 12.25 13.64 -7.01
C ARG A 17 11.76 13.93 -5.59
N TYR A 18 12.55 14.70 -4.85
CA TYR A 18 12.31 15.08 -3.47
C TYR A 18 12.90 16.47 -3.25
N PHE A 19 12.47 17.13 -2.18
CA PHE A 19 13.07 18.36 -1.69
C PHE A 19 13.81 18.11 -0.37
N ARG A 20 14.73 19.01 -0.04
CA ARG A 20 15.54 18.87 1.18
C ARG A 20 14.66 19.03 2.41
N ASN A 21 14.99 18.26 3.44
CA ASN A 21 14.40 18.36 4.76
C ASN A 21 15.28 19.27 5.64
N ASP A 22 15.16 20.59 5.45
CA ASP A 22 15.95 21.62 6.12
C ASP A 22 15.15 22.47 7.12
N ALA A 23 13.83 22.24 7.21
CA ALA A 23 12.96 22.91 8.15
C ALA A 23 13.11 22.34 9.57
N GLU A 24 12.77 23.17 10.57
CA GLU A 24 12.66 22.69 11.95
C GLU A 24 11.55 21.65 12.09
N LEU A 25 11.75 20.71 13.03
CA LEU A 25 10.74 19.74 13.41
C LEU A 25 9.45 20.46 13.79
N SER A 26 8.35 19.98 13.22
CA SER A 26 7.05 20.63 13.33
C SER A 26 5.95 19.59 13.28
N ARG A 27 4.75 19.99 13.71
CA ARG A 27 3.57 19.12 13.71
C ARG A 27 2.32 19.92 13.40
N ARG A 28 1.27 19.20 13.00
CA ARG A 28 -0.09 19.74 12.81
C ARG A 28 -1.04 18.98 13.72
N GLU A 29 -2.20 19.58 14.00
CA GLU A 29 -3.28 18.90 14.73
C GLU A 29 -3.87 17.80 13.82
N PRO A 30 -3.65 16.51 14.10
CA PRO A 30 -3.96 15.44 13.16
C PRO A 30 -5.46 15.30 12.87
N HIS A 31 -6.32 15.47 13.87
CA HIS A 31 -7.77 15.30 13.70
C HIS A 31 -8.32 16.27 12.66
N LYS A 32 -7.94 17.55 12.74
CA LYS A 32 -8.32 18.59 11.78
C LYS A 32 -7.82 18.27 10.37
N GLN A 33 -6.63 17.70 10.22
CA GLN A 33 -6.11 17.34 8.90
C GLN A 33 -6.81 16.10 8.33
N LEU A 34 -7.16 15.12 9.18
CA LEU A 34 -8.00 13.98 8.83
C LEU A 34 -9.37 14.47 8.31
N LEU A 35 -10.09 15.30 9.07
CA LEU A 35 -11.39 15.84 8.65
C LEU A 35 -11.28 16.64 7.35
N ALA A 36 -10.25 17.46 7.20
CA ALA A 36 -10.03 18.21 5.96
C ALA A 36 -9.77 17.28 4.77
N SER A 37 -9.08 16.16 4.97
CA SER A 37 -8.81 15.14 3.96
C SER A 37 -10.08 14.37 3.57
N LEU A 38 -10.85 13.92 4.54
CA LEU A 38 -12.13 13.22 4.33
C LEU A 38 -13.15 14.13 3.64
N ASN A 39 -13.24 15.40 4.02
CA ASN A 39 -14.14 16.36 3.37
C ASN A 39 -13.78 16.59 1.90
N ARG A 40 -12.49 16.69 1.55
CA ARG A 40 -12.06 16.74 0.15
C ARG A 40 -12.42 15.44 -0.58
N LEU A 41 -12.24 14.29 0.06
CA LEU A 41 -12.55 13.00 -0.55
C LEU A 41 -14.02 12.90 -0.97
N ILE A 42 -14.96 13.29 -0.09
CA ILE A 42 -16.40 13.21 -0.41
C ILE A 42 -16.89 14.35 -1.32
N THR A 43 -16.24 15.51 -1.28
CA THR A 43 -16.65 16.69 -2.08
C THR A 43 -16.07 16.65 -3.49
N ASP A 44 -14.77 16.38 -3.61
CA ASP A 44 -14.04 16.43 -4.87
C ASP A 44 -14.06 15.08 -5.60
N TYR A 45 -14.28 13.97 -4.89
CA TYR A 45 -14.32 12.60 -5.43
C TYR A 45 -15.54 11.81 -4.94
N PRO A 46 -16.78 12.32 -5.10
CA PRO A 46 -17.97 11.60 -4.69
C PRO A 46 -18.13 10.28 -5.47
N PRO A 47 -18.86 9.27 -4.94
CA PRO A 47 -18.91 7.92 -5.51
C PRO A 47 -19.10 7.85 -7.03
N HIS A 48 -20.07 8.57 -7.57
CA HIS A 48 -20.40 8.57 -9.00
C HIS A 48 -19.30 9.14 -9.92
N GLN A 49 -18.32 9.85 -9.38
CA GLN A 49 -17.19 10.41 -10.14
C GLN A 49 -15.94 9.51 -10.13
N ILE A 50 -15.87 8.51 -9.25
CA ILE A 50 -14.70 7.65 -9.17
C ILE A 50 -14.72 6.62 -10.31
N PRO A 51 -13.65 6.56 -11.15
CA PRO A 51 -13.53 5.55 -12.18
C PRO A 51 -13.48 4.13 -11.60
N PRO A 52 -14.14 3.15 -12.22
CA PRO A 52 -14.08 1.76 -11.77
C PRO A 52 -12.71 1.15 -12.04
N GLY A 53 -12.33 0.16 -11.23
CA GLY A 53 -11.08 -0.59 -11.40
C GLY A 53 -10.04 -0.31 -10.32
N GLY A 54 -9.16 -1.27 -10.04
CA GLY A 54 -8.02 -1.12 -9.14
C GLY A 54 -8.09 -1.84 -7.80
N GLY A 55 -9.17 -2.57 -7.51
CA GLY A 55 -9.34 -3.29 -6.24
C GLY A 55 -9.10 -2.42 -5.02
N LEU A 56 -8.31 -2.90 -4.06
CA LEU A 56 -7.92 -2.12 -2.87
C LEU A 56 -6.85 -1.05 -3.16
N TYR A 57 -6.30 -0.99 -4.37
CA TYR A 57 -5.18 -0.11 -4.70
C TYR A 57 -5.64 1.28 -5.20
N TYR A 58 -6.57 1.30 -6.16
CA TYR A 58 -7.28 2.52 -6.61
C TYR A 58 -8.74 2.25 -6.96
N GLY A 59 -9.48 3.28 -7.36
CA GLY A 59 -10.91 3.19 -7.67
C GLY A 59 -11.82 3.09 -6.43
N PRO A 60 -13.11 2.81 -6.63
CA PRO A 60 -14.13 2.94 -5.60
C PRO A 60 -13.95 1.96 -4.45
N ILE A 61 -13.51 0.73 -4.71
CA ILE A 61 -13.30 -0.29 -3.67
C ILE A 61 -12.20 0.16 -2.69
N SER A 62 -11.12 0.77 -3.19
CA SER A 62 -10.04 1.32 -2.36
C SER A 62 -10.53 2.42 -1.40
N VAL A 63 -11.44 3.28 -1.87
CA VAL A 63 -12.04 4.36 -1.06
C VAL A 63 -13.05 3.80 -0.08
N ALA A 64 -13.87 2.85 -0.50
CA ALA A 64 -14.79 2.13 0.38
C ALA A 64 -14.05 1.47 1.55
N TYR A 65 -12.89 0.87 1.29
CA TYR A 65 -12.10 0.19 2.29
C TYR A 65 -11.54 1.15 3.34
N LEU A 66 -11.09 2.34 2.93
CA LEU A 66 -10.74 3.41 3.87
C LEU A 66 -11.89 3.72 4.82
N PHE A 67 -13.07 4.01 4.28
CA PHE A 67 -14.23 4.39 5.09
C PHE A 67 -14.67 3.27 6.03
N TYR A 68 -14.61 2.01 5.58
CA TYR A 68 -14.85 0.85 6.43
C TYR A 68 -13.86 0.81 7.61
N ALA A 69 -12.56 0.90 7.33
CA ALA A 69 -11.53 0.86 8.35
C ALA A 69 -11.66 2.03 9.35
N LEU A 70 -11.91 3.24 8.84
CA LEU A 70 -12.08 4.42 9.69
C LEU A 70 -13.36 4.37 10.52
N HIS A 71 -14.46 3.81 10.01
CA HIS A 71 -15.69 3.65 10.80
C HIS A 71 -15.44 2.80 12.05
N ASN A 72 -14.63 1.75 11.95
CA ASN A 72 -14.26 0.91 13.09
C ASN A 72 -13.41 1.68 14.14
N ILE A 73 -12.70 2.73 13.73
CA ILE A 73 -11.85 3.55 14.61
C ILE A 73 -12.61 4.77 15.16
N TYR A 74 -13.54 5.33 14.39
CA TYR A 74 -14.35 6.49 14.73
C TYR A 74 -15.85 6.19 14.46
N PRO A 75 -16.49 5.36 15.30
CA PRO A 75 -17.87 4.92 15.07
C PRO A 75 -18.87 6.07 15.05
N ASP A 76 -18.60 7.13 15.81
CA ASP A 76 -19.50 8.28 15.98
C ASP A 76 -19.19 9.45 15.04
N LEU A 77 -18.11 9.36 14.23
CA LEU A 77 -17.74 10.46 13.34
C LEU A 77 -18.66 10.50 12.12
N LEU A 78 -19.26 11.67 11.89
CA LEU A 78 -20.11 11.98 10.76
C LEU A 78 -19.36 12.84 9.73
N LEU A 79 -19.61 12.57 8.45
CA LEU A 79 -19.15 13.35 7.31
C LEU A 79 -20.38 13.71 6.48
N ASP A 80 -20.64 15.02 6.32
CA ASP A 80 -21.88 15.54 5.70
C ASP A 80 -23.14 14.92 6.33
N ASP A 81 -23.18 14.85 7.67
CA ASP A 81 -24.24 14.23 8.49
C ASP A 81 -24.42 12.70 8.33
N PHE A 82 -23.57 12.03 7.55
CA PHE A 82 -23.61 10.57 7.39
C PHE A 82 -22.45 9.86 8.11
N PRO A 83 -22.70 8.72 8.77
CA PRO A 83 -21.64 7.87 9.29
C PRO A 83 -20.71 7.34 8.18
N MET A 84 -19.45 7.05 8.52
CA MET A 84 -18.47 6.59 7.52
C MET A 84 -18.82 5.24 6.87
N ASN A 85 -19.54 4.34 7.55
CA ASN A 85 -20.00 3.11 6.90
C ASN A 85 -21.05 3.36 5.80
N THR A 86 -21.83 4.45 5.87
CA THR A 86 -22.73 4.87 4.79
C THR A 86 -21.93 5.29 3.55
N TRP A 87 -20.85 6.04 3.75
CA TRP A 87 -19.91 6.37 2.65
C TRP A 87 -19.27 5.11 2.07
N SER A 88 -18.78 4.20 2.93
CA SER A 88 -18.24 2.91 2.48
C SER A 88 -19.23 2.15 1.59
N ALA A 89 -20.49 2.03 2.03
CA ALA A 89 -21.55 1.38 1.25
C ALA A 89 -21.80 2.06 -0.10
N ALA A 90 -21.81 3.40 -0.16
CA ALA A 90 -22.01 4.14 -1.41
C ALA A 90 -20.88 3.89 -2.43
N TYR A 91 -19.63 3.78 -1.98
CA TYR A 91 -18.52 3.42 -2.87
C TYR A 91 -18.55 1.93 -3.27
N ILE A 92 -19.02 1.03 -2.40
CA ILE A 92 -19.27 -0.38 -2.77
C ILE A 92 -20.35 -0.46 -3.86
N GLU A 93 -21.45 0.28 -3.71
CA GLU A 93 -22.53 0.35 -4.70
C GLU A 93 -22.02 0.86 -6.05
N GLN A 94 -21.18 1.89 -6.05
CA GLN A 94 -20.51 2.36 -7.27
C GLN A 94 -19.67 1.27 -7.94
N ALA A 95 -18.93 0.48 -7.14
CA ALA A 95 -18.14 -0.63 -7.67
C ALA A 95 -19.05 -1.72 -8.27
N GLN A 96 -20.14 -2.08 -7.59
CA GLN A 96 -21.12 -3.07 -8.03
C GLN A 96 -21.86 -2.63 -9.30
N ALA A 97 -22.23 -1.36 -9.41
CA ALA A 97 -22.85 -0.79 -10.61
C ALA A 97 -21.96 -0.94 -11.86
N ASN A 98 -20.65 -1.07 -11.68
CA ASN A 98 -19.67 -1.26 -12.74
C ASN A 98 -19.14 -2.70 -12.86
N ILE A 99 -19.71 -3.67 -12.14
CA ILE A 99 -19.17 -5.03 -12.04
C ILE A 99 -18.97 -5.72 -13.40
N LYS A 100 -19.84 -5.45 -14.37
CA LYS A 100 -19.76 -5.98 -15.75
C LYS A 100 -18.51 -5.53 -16.52
N LYS A 101 -17.81 -4.49 -16.06
CA LYS A 101 -16.57 -3.99 -16.67
C LYS A 101 -15.33 -4.72 -16.14
N TYR A 102 -15.45 -5.44 -15.03
CA TYR A 102 -14.33 -6.17 -14.43
C TYR A 102 -14.11 -7.49 -15.17
N LYS A 103 -12.86 -7.78 -15.49
CA LYS A 103 -12.48 -8.98 -16.25
C LYS A 103 -12.48 -10.26 -15.41
N GLY A 104 -12.59 -10.12 -14.08
CA GLY A 104 -12.40 -11.21 -13.12
C GLY A 104 -10.92 -11.56 -12.89
N PRO A 105 -10.65 -12.41 -11.90
CA PRO A 105 -9.30 -12.84 -11.57
C PRO A 105 -8.65 -13.62 -12.70
N SER A 106 -7.33 -13.50 -12.82
CA SER A 106 -6.52 -14.26 -13.75
C SER A 106 -5.14 -14.54 -13.13
N PRO A 107 -4.34 -15.46 -13.67
CA PRO A 107 -2.97 -15.66 -13.19
C PRO A 107 -2.13 -14.36 -13.20
N SER A 108 -2.37 -13.49 -14.18
CA SER A 108 -1.71 -12.19 -14.30
C SER A 108 -2.24 -11.10 -13.36
N LYS A 109 -3.39 -11.31 -12.71
CA LYS A 109 -4.10 -10.37 -11.86
C LYS A 109 -5.02 -11.12 -10.90
N CYS A 110 -4.47 -11.56 -9.77
CA CYS A 110 -5.16 -12.26 -8.67
C CYS A 110 -4.73 -11.73 -7.28
N GLY A 111 -4.18 -10.51 -7.23
CA GLY A 111 -3.77 -9.85 -5.99
C GLY A 111 -4.78 -8.80 -5.51
N VAL A 112 -4.37 -7.92 -4.61
CA VAL A 112 -5.26 -6.91 -4.00
C VAL A 112 -5.84 -5.90 -5.00
N SER A 113 -5.24 -5.76 -6.20
CA SER A 113 -5.77 -4.90 -7.26
C SER A 113 -6.82 -5.56 -8.14
N ASP A 114 -7.09 -6.86 -7.96
CA ASP A 114 -8.20 -7.50 -8.62
C ASP A 114 -9.53 -6.98 -8.07
N ASP A 115 -10.42 -6.58 -8.99
CA ASP A 115 -11.64 -5.88 -8.66
C ASP A 115 -12.71 -6.80 -8.07
N ILE A 116 -12.80 -8.04 -8.57
CA ILE A 116 -13.78 -9.01 -8.10
C ILE A 116 -13.37 -9.54 -6.74
N MET A 117 -12.12 -9.97 -6.58
CA MET A 117 -11.65 -10.51 -5.29
C MET A 117 -11.67 -9.43 -4.19
N ALA A 118 -11.24 -8.20 -4.49
CA ALA A 118 -11.30 -7.12 -3.51
C ALA A 118 -12.74 -6.73 -3.14
N LEU A 119 -13.66 -6.72 -4.11
CA LEU A 119 -15.08 -6.44 -3.86
C LEU A 119 -15.71 -7.53 -3.01
N LEU A 120 -15.47 -8.81 -3.32
CA LEU A 120 -15.96 -9.95 -2.53
C LEU A 120 -15.41 -9.91 -1.11
N ALA A 121 -14.11 -9.69 -0.93
CA ALA A 121 -13.51 -9.60 0.40
C ALA A 121 -14.13 -8.47 1.24
N LEU A 122 -14.27 -7.26 0.66
CA LEU A 122 -14.85 -6.12 1.38
C LEU A 122 -16.36 -6.31 1.64
N TYR A 123 -17.08 -6.88 0.69
CA TYR A 123 -18.51 -7.17 0.85
C TYR A 123 -18.75 -8.24 1.91
N ALA A 124 -17.99 -9.35 1.90
CA ALA A 124 -18.09 -10.41 2.90
C ALA A 124 -17.92 -9.85 4.33
N VAL A 125 -16.94 -8.97 4.53
CA VAL A 125 -16.65 -8.38 5.83
C VAL A 125 -17.74 -7.39 6.28
N THR A 126 -18.26 -6.58 5.37
CA THR A 126 -19.27 -5.54 5.69
C THR A 126 -20.68 -6.13 5.82
N ALA A 127 -21.05 -7.09 4.98
CA ALA A 127 -22.34 -7.78 5.01
C ALA A 127 -22.37 -8.98 5.98
N LYS A 128 -21.20 -9.40 6.51
CA LYS A 128 -21.04 -10.62 7.33
C LYS A 128 -21.58 -11.86 6.62
N ASP A 129 -21.35 -11.95 5.31
CA ASP A 129 -21.87 -13.02 4.47
C ASP A 129 -20.84 -14.15 4.26
N PRO A 130 -21.06 -15.36 4.83
CA PRO A 130 -20.16 -16.49 4.67
C PRO A 130 -20.17 -17.09 3.26
N GLU A 131 -21.24 -16.93 2.47
CA GLU A 131 -21.26 -17.47 1.10
C GLU A 131 -20.32 -16.68 0.18
N THR A 132 -20.29 -15.35 0.32
CA THR A 132 -19.28 -14.50 -0.36
C THR A 132 -17.84 -14.93 -0.03
N VAL A 133 -17.58 -15.43 1.19
CA VAL A 133 -16.24 -15.95 1.54
C VAL A 133 -15.92 -17.22 0.74
N LYS A 134 -16.88 -18.10 0.53
CA LYS A 134 -16.69 -19.30 -0.30
C LYS A 134 -16.40 -18.92 -1.75
N GLU A 135 -17.15 -17.97 -2.30
CA GLU A 135 -16.89 -17.44 -3.65
C GLU A 135 -15.48 -16.84 -3.78
N LEU A 136 -15.00 -16.14 -2.74
CA LEU A 136 -13.63 -15.65 -2.70
C LEU A 136 -12.64 -16.82 -2.72
N CYS A 137 -12.85 -17.85 -1.87
CA CYS A 137 -11.97 -19.01 -1.75
C CYS A 137 -11.90 -19.83 -3.05
N ASP A 138 -12.99 -19.92 -3.82
CA ASP A 138 -13.03 -20.61 -5.13
C ASP A 138 -12.00 -20.05 -6.13
N PHE A 139 -11.58 -18.79 -5.98
CA PHE A 139 -10.52 -18.21 -6.82
C PHE A 139 -9.11 -18.74 -6.52
N ALA A 140 -8.94 -19.59 -5.51
CA ALA A 140 -7.72 -20.36 -5.32
C ALA A 140 -7.34 -21.13 -6.60
N ALA A 141 -8.33 -21.64 -7.33
CA ALA A 141 -8.16 -22.34 -8.61
C ALA A 141 -7.41 -21.50 -9.66
N VAL A 142 -7.57 -20.18 -9.67
CA VAL A 142 -6.82 -19.26 -10.55
C VAL A 142 -5.38 -19.07 -10.05
N THR A 143 -5.22 -19.03 -8.73
CA THR A 143 -3.92 -18.77 -8.11
C THR A 143 -2.98 -19.97 -8.18
N ILE A 144 -3.48 -21.21 -8.31
CA ILE A 144 -2.63 -22.40 -8.46
C ILE A 144 -2.08 -22.57 -9.88
N GLU A 145 -2.52 -21.78 -10.85
CA GLU A 145 -1.97 -21.84 -12.21
C GLU A 145 -0.46 -21.49 -12.20
N PRO A 146 0.40 -22.24 -12.92
CA PRO A 146 1.86 -22.06 -12.88
C PRO A 146 2.34 -20.64 -13.20
N GLU A 147 1.59 -19.92 -14.02
CA GLU A 147 1.85 -18.58 -14.55
C GLU A 147 1.46 -17.48 -13.57
N ALA A 148 0.73 -17.83 -12.49
CA ALA A 148 0.24 -16.83 -11.55
C ALA A 148 1.42 -16.15 -10.84
N SER A 149 1.36 -14.82 -10.77
CA SER A 149 2.41 -14.07 -10.09
C SER A 149 2.33 -14.28 -8.59
N ASN A 150 3.45 -14.12 -7.89
CA ASN A 150 3.48 -14.23 -6.43
C ASN A 150 3.38 -12.89 -5.71
N GLU A 151 3.59 -11.76 -6.39
CA GLU A 151 3.72 -10.48 -5.71
C GLU A 151 2.40 -9.94 -5.15
N TRP A 152 2.46 -8.86 -4.38
CA TRP A 152 1.32 -8.41 -3.58
C TRP A 152 0.24 -7.71 -4.41
N LEU A 153 0.59 -6.97 -5.45
CA LEU A 153 -0.40 -6.14 -6.15
C LEU A 153 -1.30 -6.96 -7.08
N TYR A 154 -0.72 -7.90 -7.81
CA TYR A 154 -1.35 -8.68 -8.87
C TYR A 154 -1.27 -10.19 -8.65
N GLY A 155 -0.65 -10.67 -7.58
CA GLY A 155 -0.33 -12.07 -7.38
C GLY A 155 -0.83 -12.68 -6.07
N ARG A 156 -0.40 -13.93 -5.86
CA ARG A 156 -0.75 -14.78 -4.71
C ARG A 156 -0.57 -14.10 -3.35
N ALA A 157 0.50 -13.34 -3.14
CA ALA A 157 0.70 -12.63 -1.87
C ALA A 157 -0.38 -11.58 -1.61
N GLY A 158 -0.95 -10.98 -2.65
CA GLY A 158 -2.10 -10.09 -2.53
C GLY A 158 -3.37 -10.83 -2.18
N TYR A 159 -3.55 -12.03 -2.72
CA TYR A 159 -4.67 -12.88 -2.35
C TYR A 159 -4.62 -13.30 -0.87
N LEU A 160 -3.43 -13.64 -0.36
CA LEU A 160 -3.24 -13.91 1.07
C LEU A 160 -3.70 -12.75 1.96
N TYR A 161 -3.49 -11.50 1.53
CA TYR A 161 -4.03 -10.34 2.24
C TYR A 161 -5.56 -10.36 2.32
N LEU A 162 -6.23 -10.62 1.20
CA LEU A 162 -7.70 -10.67 1.13
C LEU A 162 -8.27 -11.80 1.99
N LEU A 163 -7.61 -12.96 2.02
CA LEU A 163 -7.96 -14.09 2.89
C LEU A 163 -7.83 -13.73 4.38
N ARG A 164 -6.75 -13.04 4.77
CA ARG A 164 -6.61 -12.54 6.15
C ARG A 164 -7.70 -11.53 6.51
N LEU A 165 -8.06 -10.65 5.58
CA LEU A 165 -9.12 -9.66 5.77
C LEU A 165 -10.47 -10.32 6.10
N VAL A 166 -10.86 -11.33 5.32
CA VAL A 166 -12.10 -12.07 5.63
C VAL A 166 -11.96 -12.91 6.90
N ARG A 167 -10.81 -13.58 7.13
CA ARG A 167 -10.58 -14.40 8.35
C ARG A 167 -10.85 -13.62 9.63
N GLY A 168 -10.37 -12.37 9.72
CA GLY A 168 -10.59 -11.52 10.90
C GLY A 168 -12.05 -11.19 11.19
N ALA A 169 -12.95 -11.31 10.20
CA ALA A 169 -14.37 -11.00 10.34
C ALA A 169 -15.25 -12.20 10.72
N PHE A 170 -14.73 -13.43 10.61
CA PHE A 170 -15.46 -14.69 10.76
C PHE A 170 -14.85 -15.64 11.79
N THR A 171 -14.11 -15.11 12.78
CA THR A 171 -13.42 -15.90 13.83
C THR A 171 -14.34 -16.83 14.63
N ASP A 172 -15.64 -16.51 14.70
CA ASP A 172 -16.65 -17.31 15.42
C ASP A 172 -17.32 -18.38 14.52
N ASN A 173 -17.02 -18.39 13.22
CA ASN A 173 -17.53 -19.37 12.26
C ASN A 173 -16.43 -20.36 11.90
N LYS A 174 -16.47 -21.53 12.54
CA LYS A 174 -15.45 -22.56 12.42
C LYS A 174 -15.31 -23.09 10.99
N ASP A 175 -16.43 -23.44 10.33
CA ASP A 175 -16.41 -24.02 8.98
C ASP A 175 -15.79 -23.05 7.95
N ILE A 176 -16.09 -21.74 8.10
CA ILE A 176 -15.51 -20.70 7.23
C ILE A 176 -14.05 -20.47 7.55
N THR A 177 -13.67 -20.49 8.83
CA THR A 177 -12.27 -20.33 9.23
C THR A 177 -11.42 -21.49 8.71
N GLU A 178 -11.88 -22.74 8.84
CA GLU A 178 -11.21 -23.93 8.28
C GLU A 178 -11.07 -23.82 6.76
N LEU A 179 -12.11 -23.39 6.03
CA LEU A 179 -12.02 -23.16 4.58
C LEU A 179 -10.95 -22.13 4.21
N ILE A 180 -10.87 -21.02 4.94
CA ILE A 180 -9.86 -19.97 4.69
C ILE A 180 -8.45 -20.49 4.99
N GLU A 181 -8.28 -21.30 6.04
CA GLU A 181 -7.01 -21.92 6.42
C GLU A 181 -6.54 -22.91 5.35
N ASP A 182 -7.40 -23.83 4.91
CA ASP A 182 -7.08 -24.78 3.83
C ASP A 182 -6.70 -24.04 2.53
N THR A 183 -7.45 -22.98 2.18
CA THR A 183 -7.16 -22.14 1.02
C THR A 183 -5.83 -21.41 1.15
N THR A 184 -5.53 -20.92 2.35
CA THR A 184 -4.29 -20.22 2.65
C THR A 184 -3.08 -21.15 2.48
N ASP A 185 -3.17 -22.36 3.01
CA ASP A 185 -2.10 -23.36 2.93
C ASP A 185 -1.78 -23.70 1.49
N GLU A 186 -2.81 -23.94 0.66
CA GLU A 186 -2.63 -24.20 -0.78
C GLU A 186 -1.92 -23.03 -1.49
N VAL A 187 -2.30 -21.79 -1.19
CA VAL A 187 -1.71 -20.60 -1.80
C VAL A 187 -0.24 -20.44 -1.37
N ILE A 188 0.07 -20.61 -0.07
CA ILE A 188 1.45 -20.52 0.43
C ILE A 188 2.31 -21.62 -0.18
N ASP A 189 1.84 -22.87 -0.23
CA ASP A 189 2.56 -23.98 -0.82
C ASP A 189 2.92 -23.70 -2.29
N ASN A 190 1.98 -23.12 -3.07
CA ASN A 190 2.25 -22.73 -4.45
C ASN A 190 3.27 -21.59 -4.56
N ILE A 191 3.23 -20.58 -3.69
CA ILE A 191 4.28 -19.55 -3.64
C ILE A 191 5.63 -20.19 -3.32
N MET A 192 5.66 -21.13 -2.37
CA MET A 192 6.88 -21.76 -1.88
C MET A 192 7.47 -22.78 -2.87
N ALA A 193 6.64 -23.43 -3.68
CA ALA A 193 7.05 -24.32 -4.76
C ALA A 193 7.58 -23.57 -6.00
N SER A 194 7.20 -22.30 -6.18
CA SER A 194 7.62 -21.50 -7.33
C SER A 194 9.12 -21.17 -7.35
N SER A 195 9.65 -20.94 -8.55
CA SER A 195 11.08 -20.67 -8.77
C SER A 195 11.53 -19.37 -8.07
N ARG A 196 12.65 -19.45 -7.33
CA ARG A 196 13.30 -18.31 -6.67
C ARG A 196 14.57 -17.88 -7.43
N PRO A 197 14.93 -16.58 -7.44
CA PRO A 197 14.17 -15.47 -6.86
C PRO A 197 12.85 -15.23 -7.59
N TRP A 198 11.79 -14.88 -6.85
CA TRP A 198 10.49 -14.60 -7.45
C TRP A 198 10.57 -13.43 -8.44
N LYS A 199 9.90 -13.57 -9.58
CA LYS A 199 9.92 -12.59 -10.66
C LYS A 199 8.53 -12.12 -11.02
N TRP A 200 8.42 -10.84 -11.34
CA TRP A 200 7.25 -10.23 -11.97
C TRP A 200 7.72 -9.53 -13.25
N HIS A 201 7.05 -9.80 -14.38
CA HIS A 201 7.50 -9.41 -15.74
C HIS A 201 9.01 -9.66 -15.97
N GLY A 202 9.48 -10.85 -15.58
CA GLY A 202 10.86 -11.29 -15.78
C GLY A 202 11.91 -10.64 -14.86
N LYS A 203 11.52 -9.71 -13.98
CA LYS A 203 12.44 -9.01 -13.06
C LYS A 203 12.25 -9.47 -11.62
N ALA A 204 13.35 -9.67 -10.92
CA ALA A 204 13.37 -9.98 -9.49
C ALA A 204 13.27 -8.67 -8.68
N TYR A 205 12.05 -8.23 -8.36
CA TYR A 205 11.84 -7.00 -7.58
C TYR A 205 12.17 -7.22 -6.10
N VAL A 206 12.59 -6.15 -5.43
CA VAL A 206 12.92 -6.19 -3.98
C VAL A 206 11.81 -5.60 -3.13
N GLY A 207 11.18 -4.51 -3.58
CA GLY A 207 10.23 -3.70 -2.79
C GLY A 207 8.89 -4.37 -2.47
N ALA A 208 8.09 -3.70 -1.64
CA ALA A 208 6.88 -4.28 -1.05
C ALA A 208 5.77 -4.57 -2.06
N ALA A 209 5.66 -3.77 -3.12
CA ALA A 209 4.55 -3.92 -4.07
C ALA A 209 4.70 -5.17 -4.95
N HIS A 210 5.87 -5.33 -5.58
CA HIS A 210 6.11 -6.32 -6.63
C HIS A 210 7.19 -7.35 -6.30
N GLY A 211 7.80 -7.25 -5.12
CA GLY A 211 9.08 -7.88 -4.82
C GLY A 211 9.09 -8.82 -3.63
N ALA A 212 10.27 -9.39 -3.40
CA ALA A 212 10.48 -10.44 -2.41
C ALA A 212 10.10 -10.02 -0.98
N ILE A 213 10.32 -8.76 -0.57
CA ILE A 213 9.94 -8.34 0.78
C ILE A 213 8.41 -8.35 0.96
N GLY A 214 7.66 -7.99 -0.08
CA GLY A 214 6.20 -8.06 -0.10
C GLY A 214 5.73 -9.49 0.08
N ILE A 215 6.27 -10.40 -0.72
CA ILE A 215 5.93 -11.82 -0.69
C ILE A 215 6.22 -12.42 0.69
N ILE A 216 7.43 -12.22 1.23
CA ILE A 216 7.82 -12.71 2.56
C ILE A 216 6.88 -12.17 3.64
N THR A 217 6.55 -10.89 3.57
CA THR A 217 5.67 -10.25 4.56
C THR A 217 4.29 -10.88 4.55
N GLN A 218 3.71 -11.08 3.38
CA GLN A 218 2.37 -11.64 3.25
C GLN A 218 2.30 -13.10 3.71
N ILE A 219 3.33 -13.91 3.43
CA ILE A 219 3.39 -15.29 3.96
C ILE A 219 3.46 -15.27 5.49
N VAL A 220 4.42 -14.53 6.06
CA VAL A 220 4.69 -14.53 7.51
C VAL A 220 3.55 -13.93 8.32
N LEU A 221 2.83 -12.92 7.81
CA LEU A 221 1.65 -12.39 8.48
C LEU A 221 0.44 -13.32 8.36
N THR A 222 0.42 -14.22 7.38
CA THR A 222 -0.64 -15.21 7.23
C THR A 222 -0.41 -16.44 8.11
N ASP A 223 0.81 -16.99 8.05
CA ASP A 223 1.28 -18.12 8.83
C ASP A 223 2.76 -17.93 9.16
N ASP A 224 3.04 -17.66 10.43
CA ASP A 224 4.38 -17.35 10.92
C ASP A 224 5.29 -18.59 11.02
N THR A 225 4.73 -19.81 10.92
CA THR A 225 5.51 -21.06 10.94
C THR A 225 6.40 -21.20 9.70
N TRP A 226 6.16 -20.43 8.64
CA TRP A 226 7.01 -20.35 7.45
C TRP A 226 8.24 -19.45 7.63
N ALA A 227 8.31 -18.61 8.67
CA ALA A 227 9.42 -17.67 8.86
C ALA A 227 10.81 -18.37 8.87
N PRO A 228 11.04 -19.51 9.56
CA PRO A 228 12.32 -20.20 9.51
C PRO A 228 12.75 -20.64 8.09
N LYS A 229 11.78 -20.98 7.23
CA LYS A 229 12.04 -21.40 5.83
C LYS A 229 12.36 -20.22 4.90
N LEU A 230 12.10 -18.98 5.34
CA LEU A 230 12.35 -17.74 4.60
C LEU A 230 13.56 -16.95 5.14
N GLU A 231 14.20 -17.44 6.21
CA GLU A 231 15.31 -16.76 6.90
C GLU A 231 16.49 -16.51 5.96
N ALA A 232 16.83 -17.47 5.09
CA ALA A 232 17.93 -17.33 4.15
C ALA A 232 17.63 -16.29 3.06
N GLU A 233 16.43 -16.32 2.49
CA GLU A 233 15.97 -15.35 1.50
C GLU A 233 15.91 -13.93 2.06
N LEU A 234 15.36 -13.77 3.28
CA LEU A 234 15.34 -12.48 3.96
C LEU A 234 16.77 -12.02 4.25
N GLY A 235 17.63 -12.89 4.76
CA GLY A 235 19.04 -12.60 5.01
C GLY A 235 19.80 -12.15 3.76
N ALA A 236 19.52 -12.73 2.61
CA ALA A 236 20.08 -12.29 1.33
C ALA A 236 19.51 -10.92 0.89
N LEU A 237 18.19 -10.72 1.04
CA LEU A 237 17.52 -9.46 0.72
C LEU A 237 18.12 -8.28 1.49
N LEU A 238 18.34 -8.45 2.80
CA LEU A 238 18.95 -7.44 3.67
C LEU A 238 20.37 -7.04 3.23
N SER A 239 21.08 -7.89 2.47
CA SER A 239 22.42 -7.59 1.96
C SER A 239 22.43 -6.61 0.79
N TYR A 240 21.28 -6.37 0.15
CA TYR A 240 21.16 -5.43 -0.97
C TYR A 240 20.90 -3.98 -0.53
N GLN A 241 20.92 -3.68 0.78
CA GLN A 241 20.83 -2.30 1.24
C GLN A 241 22.05 -1.51 0.76
N TYR A 242 21.82 -0.38 0.10
CA TYR A 242 22.88 0.51 -0.34
C TYR A 242 23.60 1.16 0.84
N GLU A 243 24.76 1.76 0.56
CA GLU A 243 25.47 2.60 1.53
C GLU A 243 24.60 3.75 2.06
N SER A 244 23.71 4.28 1.22
CA SER A 244 22.75 5.32 1.60
C SER A 244 21.64 4.86 2.54
N GLY A 245 21.48 3.55 2.76
CA GLY A 245 20.35 2.97 3.53
C GLY A 245 19.13 2.61 2.68
N ASN A 246 19.10 2.99 1.39
CA ASN A 246 18.02 2.62 0.48
C ASN A 246 18.15 1.19 -0.06
N PHE A 247 17.17 0.75 -0.85
CA PHE A 247 17.16 -0.53 -1.53
C PHE A 247 16.99 -0.38 -3.05
N PRO A 248 17.56 -1.28 -3.87
CA PRO A 248 17.29 -1.32 -5.29
C PRO A 248 15.80 -1.60 -5.56
N SER A 249 15.28 -1.14 -6.70
CA SER A 249 13.93 -1.53 -7.13
C SER A 249 13.85 -3.02 -7.46
N SER A 250 14.90 -3.56 -8.09
CA SER A 250 15.00 -4.93 -8.58
C SER A 250 16.46 -5.38 -8.66
N LEU A 251 16.67 -6.68 -8.80
CA LEU A 251 17.98 -7.31 -8.99
C LEU A 251 18.24 -7.62 -10.48
N PRO A 252 19.49 -7.49 -10.95
CA PRO A 252 20.67 -6.98 -10.23
C PRO A 252 20.51 -5.49 -9.82
N PRO A 253 21.16 -5.04 -8.72
CA PRO A 253 20.98 -3.69 -8.18
C PRO A 253 21.29 -2.61 -9.21
N GLY A 254 20.35 -1.67 -9.36
CA GLY A 254 20.46 -0.54 -10.29
C GLY A 254 20.92 0.75 -9.62
N ARG A 255 20.43 1.88 -10.14
CA ARG A 255 20.65 3.21 -9.54
C ARG A 255 19.84 3.37 -8.25
N ASP A 256 20.50 3.84 -7.20
CA ASP A 256 19.88 4.26 -5.95
C ASP A 256 19.10 5.58 -6.16
N ARG A 257 17.77 5.49 -6.29
CA ARG A 257 16.95 6.66 -6.66
C ARG A 257 15.53 6.70 -6.10
N LEU A 258 14.89 5.54 -5.89
CA LEU A 258 13.48 5.46 -5.49
C LEU A 258 13.42 5.26 -3.98
N VAL A 259 12.78 6.20 -3.29
CA VAL A 259 12.52 6.13 -1.84
C VAL A 259 11.00 6.14 -1.68
N GLN A 260 10.40 4.99 -1.95
CA GLN A 260 8.95 4.80 -2.07
C GLN A 260 8.53 3.48 -1.41
N PHE A 261 7.24 3.32 -1.08
CA PHE A 261 6.72 2.03 -0.60
C PHE A 261 6.86 0.94 -1.67
N CYS A 262 6.48 1.22 -2.92
CA CYS A 262 6.60 0.23 -4.00
C CYS A 262 8.06 -0.15 -4.30
N HIS A 263 8.98 0.81 -4.24
CA HIS A 263 10.38 0.62 -4.57
C HIS A 263 11.29 1.48 -3.66
N GLY A 264 12.02 0.82 -2.75
CA GLY A 264 13.02 1.44 -1.90
C GLY A 264 12.81 1.17 -0.41
N ALA A 265 13.52 1.95 0.41
CA ALA A 265 13.54 1.81 1.86
C ALA A 265 12.14 1.83 2.51
N PRO A 266 11.20 2.75 2.17
CA PRO A 266 9.93 2.85 2.90
C PRO A 266 9.16 1.53 2.98
N GLY A 267 8.98 0.84 1.85
CA GLY A 267 8.25 -0.43 1.82
C GLY A 267 9.02 -1.56 2.49
N VAL A 268 10.34 -1.60 2.32
CA VAL A 268 11.19 -2.60 2.99
C VAL A 268 11.14 -2.41 4.50
N ILE A 269 11.27 -1.18 5.00
CA ILE A 269 11.27 -0.88 6.43
C ILE A 269 9.91 -1.18 7.05
N ALA A 270 8.81 -0.74 6.43
CA ALA A 270 7.46 -1.03 6.91
C ALA A 270 7.20 -2.54 7.05
N SER A 271 7.67 -3.31 6.06
CA SER A 271 7.61 -4.76 6.06
C SER A 271 8.42 -5.37 7.20
N LEU A 272 9.69 -4.98 7.34
CA LEU A 272 10.59 -5.48 8.37
C LEU A 272 10.08 -5.19 9.79
N VAL A 273 9.53 -4.00 10.03
CA VAL A 273 8.92 -3.67 11.32
C VAL A 273 7.80 -4.65 11.68
N SER A 274 7.02 -5.07 10.69
CA SER A 274 5.87 -5.97 10.89
C SER A 274 6.29 -7.40 11.19
N ILE A 275 7.39 -7.85 10.59
CA ILE A 275 7.79 -9.26 10.64
C ILE A 275 9.02 -9.56 11.51
N LYS A 276 9.75 -8.55 12.01
CA LYS A 276 11.03 -8.75 12.71
C LYS A 276 10.97 -9.78 13.85
N LYS A 277 9.86 -9.79 14.60
CA LYS A 277 9.64 -10.67 15.75
C LYS A 277 9.64 -12.16 15.38
N TYR A 278 9.38 -12.50 14.12
CA TYR A 278 9.36 -13.88 13.62
C TYR A 278 10.74 -14.35 13.12
N PHE A 279 11.75 -13.46 13.11
CA PHE A 279 13.12 -13.77 12.67
C PHE A 279 14.16 -13.44 13.76
N PRO A 280 14.13 -14.12 14.93
CA PRO A 280 14.97 -13.77 16.08
C PRO A 280 16.48 -13.83 15.77
N LYS A 281 16.91 -14.72 14.85
CA LYS A 281 18.32 -14.80 14.43
C LYS A 281 18.78 -13.63 13.55
N LEU A 282 17.85 -12.93 12.94
CA LEU A 282 18.12 -11.74 12.12
C LEU A 282 17.74 -10.44 12.82
N GLU A 283 17.20 -10.49 14.04
CA GLU A 283 16.62 -9.32 14.73
C GLU A 283 17.59 -8.14 14.77
N GLU A 284 18.79 -8.33 15.32
CA GLU A 284 19.81 -7.27 15.42
C GLU A 284 20.18 -6.70 14.04
N ARG A 285 20.23 -7.55 13.01
CA ARG A 285 20.52 -7.14 11.64
C ARG A 285 19.36 -6.35 11.04
N ILE A 286 18.12 -6.80 11.26
CA ILE A 286 16.91 -6.13 10.83
C ILE A 286 16.83 -4.74 11.47
N GLU A 287 17.14 -4.61 12.76
CA GLU A 287 17.14 -3.33 13.46
C GLU A 287 18.16 -2.34 12.90
N ARG A 288 19.38 -2.80 12.61
CA ARG A 288 20.39 -1.96 11.92
C ARG A 288 19.91 -1.52 10.54
N VAL A 289 19.29 -2.42 9.76
CA VAL A 289 18.74 -2.11 8.44
C VAL A 289 17.60 -1.09 8.54
N ILE A 290 16.69 -1.25 9.50
CA ILE A 290 15.60 -0.32 9.78
C ILE A 290 16.14 1.07 10.13
N ALA A 291 17.10 1.15 11.07
CA ALA A 291 17.70 2.41 11.46
C ALA A 291 18.32 3.15 10.26
N LYS A 292 19.13 2.44 9.46
CA LYS A 292 19.77 3.02 8.27
C LYS A 292 18.75 3.41 7.19
N GLY A 293 17.71 2.61 6.99
CA GLY A 293 16.63 2.91 6.07
C GLY A 293 15.84 4.15 6.49
N ARG A 294 15.65 4.37 7.79
CA ARG A 294 14.98 5.58 8.30
C ARG A 294 15.80 6.85 8.09
N GLU A 295 17.13 6.78 8.19
CA GLU A 295 17.98 7.93 7.81
C GLU A 295 17.86 8.26 6.32
N CYS A 296 17.86 7.25 5.45
CA CYS A 296 17.57 7.44 4.02
C CYS A 296 16.24 8.15 3.78
N ILE A 297 15.18 7.70 4.46
CA ILE A 297 13.83 8.25 4.31
C ILE A 297 13.79 9.68 4.85
N TRP A 298 14.44 9.94 5.98
CA TRP A 298 14.55 11.28 6.56
C TRP A 298 15.19 12.28 5.58
N GLU A 299 16.24 11.87 4.88
CA GLU A 299 16.98 12.71 3.95
C GLU A 299 16.26 12.90 2.59
N ARG A 300 15.62 11.84 2.07
CA ARG A 300 15.16 11.79 0.67
C ARG A 300 13.68 11.44 0.48
N GLY A 301 12.93 11.33 1.57
CA GLY A 301 11.54 10.85 1.56
C GLY A 301 10.47 11.94 1.38
N LEU A 302 10.83 13.23 1.40
CA LEU A 302 9.95 14.35 1.10
C LEU A 302 9.77 14.50 -0.42
N LEU A 303 9.00 13.59 -1.01
CA LEU A 303 8.82 13.48 -2.46
C LEU A 303 8.03 14.68 -3.04
N THR A 304 8.35 15.05 -4.27
CA THR A 304 7.61 16.08 -5.04
C THR A 304 6.32 15.57 -5.65
N LYS A 305 6.06 14.26 -5.53
CA LYS A 305 4.78 13.67 -5.94
C LYS A 305 3.72 13.96 -4.89
N GLU A 306 2.50 14.21 -5.37
CA GLU A 306 1.34 14.43 -4.51
C GLU A 306 1.25 13.39 -3.39
N PRO A 307 1.04 13.81 -2.13
CA PRO A 307 1.12 12.90 -1.00
C PRO A 307 0.12 11.75 -1.08
N CYS A 308 0.64 10.53 -1.03
CA CYS A 308 -0.09 9.26 -1.08
C CYS A 308 0.72 8.14 -0.39
N LEU A 309 0.14 6.95 -0.27
CA LEU A 309 0.78 5.82 0.42
C LEU A 309 1.86 5.11 -0.42
N CYS A 310 1.67 4.93 -1.73
CA CYS A 310 2.59 4.09 -2.51
C CYS A 310 3.94 4.76 -2.78
N HIS A 311 3.92 6.03 -3.18
CA HIS A 311 5.13 6.73 -3.61
C HIS A 311 4.98 8.24 -3.41
N GLY A 312 4.47 8.63 -2.25
CA GLY A 312 4.34 10.00 -1.78
C GLY A 312 4.77 10.13 -0.32
N ILE A 313 4.72 11.36 0.18
CA ILE A 313 5.18 11.70 1.54
C ILE A 313 4.41 10.91 2.61
N SER A 314 3.09 10.75 2.47
CA SER A 314 2.24 10.06 3.46
C SER A 314 2.70 8.62 3.73
N GLY A 315 3.01 7.85 2.69
CA GLY A 315 3.55 6.50 2.85
C GLY A 315 4.95 6.49 3.43
N ASN A 316 5.81 7.40 2.99
CA ASN A 316 7.16 7.52 3.54
C ASN A 316 7.16 7.87 5.04
N ALA A 317 6.20 8.69 5.47
CA ALA A 317 6.01 9.04 6.86
C ALA A 317 5.74 7.81 7.73
N LEU A 318 4.91 6.86 7.27
CA LEU A 318 4.58 5.64 8.03
C LEU A 318 5.80 4.75 8.33
N ALA A 319 6.91 4.90 7.59
CA ALA A 319 8.14 4.18 7.87
C ALA A 319 9.04 4.87 8.93
N LEU A 320 8.70 6.09 9.37
CA LEU A 320 9.44 6.89 10.35
C LEU A 320 8.85 6.81 11.77
N ASP A 321 9.68 7.15 12.77
CA ASP A 321 9.30 7.15 14.19
C ASP A 321 9.20 8.54 14.84
N GLY A 322 8.36 8.62 15.88
CA GLY A 322 8.16 9.81 16.72
C GLY A 322 7.94 11.09 15.94
N GLU A 323 8.67 12.14 16.33
CA GLU A 323 8.58 13.49 15.76
C GLU A 323 8.90 13.53 14.26
N ARG A 324 9.70 12.59 13.74
CA ARG A 324 10.02 12.53 12.30
C ARG A 324 8.80 12.15 11.46
N PHE A 325 7.95 11.26 11.99
CA PHE A 325 6.66 10.91 11.37
C PHE A 325 5.72 12.13 11.34
N GLU A 326 5.55 12.80 12.48
CA GLU A 326 4.69 13.99 12.58
C GLU A 326 5.16 15.12 11.66
N HIS A 327 6.48 15.32 11.58
CA HIS A 327 7.10 16.32 10.73
C HIS A 327 6.83 16.07 9.24
N PHE A 328 6.98 14.83 8.77
CA PHE A 328 6.67 14.49 7.38
C PHE A 328 5.22 14.79 7.03
N LEU A 329 4.29 14.51 7.94
CA LEU A 329 2.88 14.78 7.69
C LEU A 329 2.58 16.28 7.53
N THR A 330 3.40 17.19 8.06
CA THR A 330 3.19 18.64 7.87
C THR A 330 3.19 19.05 6.40
N TYR A 331 3.95 18.34 5.55
CA TYR A 331 4.01 18.54 4.09
C TYR A 331 2.84 17.91 3.34
N THR A 332 1.93 17.25 4.05
CA THR A 332 0.75 16.59 3.47
C THR A 332 -0.55 17.33 3.76
N THR A 333 -0.48 18.57 4.27
CA THR A 333 -1.69 19.38 4.43
C THR A 333 -2.19 19.89 3.09
N GLY A 334 -3.49 20.17 2.98
CA GLY A 334 -4.05 20.77 1.77
C GLY A 334 -3.44 22.14 1.43
N GLY A 335 -2.93 22.87 2.43
CA GLY A 335 -2.22 24.13 2.23
C GLY A 335 -0.86 23.93 1.57
N GLU A 336 -0.04 23.01 2.09
CA GLU A 336 1.29 22.69 1.54
C GLU A 336 1.19 22.15 0.11
N ILE A 337 0.22 21.26 -0.16
CA ILE A 337 -0.02 20.73 -1.51
C ILE A 337 -0.32 21.86 -2.50
N LYS A 338 -1.18 22.82 -2.11
CA LYS A 338 -1.48 23.99 -2.95
C LYS A 338 -0.25 24.89 -3.13
N SER A 339 0.56 25.06 -2.10
CA SER A 339 1.81 25.84 -2.19
C SER A 339 2.80 25.19 -3.16
N MET A 340 3.10 23.90 -2.98
CA MET A 340 4.00 23.15 -3.87
C MET A 340 3.52 23.17 -5.32
N ALA A 341 2.20 23.08 -5.55
CA ALA A 341 1.63 23.18 -6.90
C ALA A 341 1.84 24.57 -7.50
N LYS A 342 1.63 25.64 -6.72
CA LYS A 342 1.85 27.02 -7.14
C LYS A 342 3.31 27.27 -7.50
N ASP A 343 4.23 26.64 -6.79
CA ASP A 343 5.68 26.77 -7.00
C ASP A 343 6.20 25.86 -8.13
N GLY A 344 5.33 25.10 -8.81
CA GLY A 344 5.72 24.18 -9.89
C GLY A 344 6.47 22.94 -9.41
N MET A 345 6.41 22.64 -8.11
CA MET A 345 7.17 21.57 -7.44
C MET A 345 6.32 20.32 -7.16
N LEU A 346 5.05 20.29 -7.58
CA LEU A 346 4.15 19.17 -7.35
C LEU A 346 3.90 18.35 -8.63
N GLN A 347 4.26 17.07 -8.61
CA GLN A 347 3.82 16.10 -9.61
C GLN A 347 2.46 15.54 -9.21
N LYS A 348 1.46 15.66 -10.08
CA LYS A 348 0.08 15.22 -9.80
C LYS A 348 -0.03 13.71 -9.57
N ALA A 349 -0.99 13.32 -8.73
CA ALA A 349 -1.40 11.94 -8.60
C ALA A 349 -2.03 11.42 -9.91
N ASN A 350 -1.79 10.13 -10.21
CA ASN A 350 -2.46 9.47 -11.34
C ASN A 350 -3.91 9.11 -11.00
N ASP A 351 -4.15 8.76 -9.73
CA ASP A 351 -5.49 8.56 -9.18
C ASP A 351 -5.57 9.34 -7.86
N PRO A 352 -6.11 10.57 -7.89
CA PRO A 352 -6.08 11.47 -6.75
C PRO A 352 -7.09 11.10 -5.66
N SER A 353 -8.02 10.19 -5.93
CA SER A 353 -9.00 9.71 -4.95
C SER A 353 -8.51 8.50 -4.15
N ALA A 354 -7.72 7.64 -4.81
CA ALA A 354 -7.38 6.30 -4.38
C ALA A 354 -6.65 6.18 -3.03
N LEU A 355 -6.82 5.01 -2.40
CA LEU A 355 -6.12 4.65 -1.18
C LEU A 355 -4.60 4.68 -1.35
N TRP A 356 -4.05 4.10 -2.43
CA TRP A 356 -2.59 4.01 -2.57
C TRP A 356 -1.95 5.18 -3.30
N CYS A 357 -2.74 5.95 -4.06
CA CYS A 357 -2.23 6.98 -4.96
C CYS A 357 -2.73 8.40 -4.67
N GLY A 358 -3.67 8.58 -3.73
CA GLY A 358 -4.35 9.86 -3.54
C GLY A 358 -4.82 10.17 -2.13
N GLU A 359 -5.91 10.95 -2.05
CA GLU A 359 -6.47 11.54 -0.84
C GLU A 359 -6.89 10.49 0.20
N ALA A 360 -7.45 9.35 -0.21
CA ALA A 360 -7.85 8.32 0.74
C ALA A 360 -6.65 7.78 1.55
N GLY A 361 -5.50 7.58 0.90
CA GLY A 361 -4.27 7.20 1.59
C GLY A 361 -3.72 8.25 2.52
N ARG A 362 -3.89 9.53 2.14
CA ARG A 362 -3.52 10.66 2.97
C ARG A 362 -4.39 10.75 4.22
N ALA A 363 -5.69 10.51 4.10
CA ALA A 363 -6.60 10.43 5.24
C ALA A 363 -6.16 9.32 6.20
N TRP A 364 -5.81 8.12 5.69
CA TRP A 364 -5.31 7.02 6.52
C TRP A 364 -4.07 7.43 7.34
N ALA A 365 -3.08 8.06 6.71
CA ALA A 365 -1.87 8.50 7.42
C ALA A 365 -2.18 9.52 8.54
N TRP A 366 -3.14 10.42 8.33
CA TRP A 366 -3.61 11.33 9.38
C TRP A 366 -4.37 10.62 10.49
N ALA A 367 -5.18 9.60 10.19
CA ALA A 367 -5.85 8.79 11.21
C ALA A 367 -4.86 8.01 12.08
N VAL A 368 -3.77 7.50 11.49
CA VAL A 368 -2.67 6.87 12.22
C VAL A 368 -2.06 7.85 13.23
N ALA A 369 -1.83 9.12 12.82
CA ALA A 369 -1.32 10.15 13.72
C ALA A 369 -2.33 10.56 14.80
N ASP A 370 -3.60 10.74 14.44
CA ASP A 370 -4.66 11.20 15.37
C ASP A 370 -4.90 10.22 16.51
N LYS A 371 -4.94 8.92 16.21
CA LYS A 371 -5.22 7.87 17.19
C LYS A 371 -3.97 7.21 17.75
N GLY A 372 -2.77 7.62 17.33
CA GLY A 372 -1.52 6.98 17.73
C GLY A 372 -1.47 5.50 17.35
N LEU A 373 -2.01 5.14 16.18
CA LEU A 373 -2.08 3.75 15.73
C LEU A 373 -0.68 3.22 15.39
N GLU A 374 -0.55 1.89 15.37
CA GLU A 374 0.61 1.28 14.73
C GLU A 374 0.72 1.74 13.27
N LYS A 375 1.93 2.04 12.81
CA LYS A 375 2.18 2.63 11.49
C LYS A 375 2.13 1.58 10.40
N ARG A 376 0.92 1.12 10.14
CA ARG A 376 0.59 0.11 9.14
C ARG A 376 -0.04 0.77 7.91
N PHE A 377 0.13 0.14 6.77
CA PHE A 377 -0.45 0.51 5.49
C PHE A 377 -1.73 -0.28 5.30
N LEU A 378 -2.86 0.44 5.19
CA LEU A 378 -4.16 -0.14 4.92
C LEU A 378 -4.14 -0.87 3.57
N GLY A 379 -4.46 -2.17 3.56
CA GLY A 379 -4.41 -3.01 2.35
C GLY A 379 -3.14 -3.86 2.25
N TYR A 380 -2.23 -3.80 3.23
CA TYR A 380 -0.95 -4.51 3.18
C TYR A 380 -0.56 -5.22 4.48
N ASN A 381 -0.46 -4.50 5.60
CA ASN A 381 0.03 -5.04 6.88
C ASN A 381 -0.78 -4.55 8.08
N ASP A 382 -1.97 -4.01 7.86
CA ASP A 382 -2.89 -3.50 8.88
C ASP A 382 -3.60 -4.58 9.69
N ILE A 383 -3.61 -5.83 9.20
CA ILE A 383 -4.32 -6.99 9.78
C ILE A 383 -3.36 -7.95 10.45
#